data_AF-A0AAV8Y3K3-F1
#
_entry.id   AF-A0AAV8Y3K3-F1
#
_cell.length_a   1.000
_cell.length_b   1.000
_cell.length_c   1.000
_cell.angle_alpha   90.00
_cell.angle_beta   90.00
_cell.angle_gamma   90.00
#
_symmetry.space_group_name_H-M   'P 1'
#
loop_
_entity.id
_entity.type
_entity.pdbx_description
1 polymer ?
#
loop_
_entity_poly.entity_id
_entity_poly.type
_entity_poly.pdbx_seq_one_letter_code
_entity_poly.pdbx_strand_id
1 'polypeptide(L)'
;MNSVDFLANKDITYEILTEIKRLGRPIPNLSISKTDVGKSRNYSRNFNSSVYDRFKWLCGCPKRNKLFCFICLVIGGNRSAWTQAGCVGKGRHKAKLDSAYRENIRRNN
;
A
#
# COMPACT_ATOMS: atom_id res chain seq x y z
N MET A 1 16.12 -5.21 -3.81
CA MET A 1 15.90 -5.61 -2.39
C MET A 1 14.77 -4.86 -1.70
N ASN A 2 14.24 -3.75 -2.22
CA ASN A 2 13.10 -3.03 -1.65
C ASN A 2 11.88 -3.04 -2.59
N SER A 3 11.38 -4.23 -2.90
CA SER A 3 10.16 -4.40 -3.69
C SER A 3 9.06 -4.99 -2.81
N VAL A 4 7.81 -4.65 -3.10
CA VAL A 4 6.66 -5.19 -2.35
C VAL A 4 6.66 -6.72 -2.34
N ASP A 5 7.05 -7.38 -3.43
CA ASP A 5 7.10 -8.84 -3.48
C ASP A 5 8.18 -9.44 -2.57
N PHE A 6 9.30 -8.75 -2.38
CA PHE A 6 10.33 -9.16 -1.42
C PHE A 6 9.84 -8.97 0.01
N LEU A 7 9.21 -7.84 0.31
CA LEU A 7 8.70 -7.52 1.65
C LEU A 7 7.51 -8.41 2.06
N ALA A 8 6.67 -8.80 1.12
CA ALA A 8 5.46 -9.58 1.41
C ALA A 8 5.74 -11.06 1.77
N ASN A 9 6.91 -11.59 1.42
CA ASN A 9 7.21 -13.03 1.52
C ASN A 9 8.40 -13.35 2.43
N LYS A 10 8.98 -12.36 3.11
CA LYS A 10 10.21 -12.55 3.89
C LYS A 10 9.97 -12.23 5.36
N ASP A 11 10.57 -13.01 6.24
CA ASP A 11 10.72 -12.64 7.64
C ASP A 11 11.71 -11.47 7.74
N ILE A 12 11.20 -10.34 8.19
CA ILE A 12 11.93 -9.09 8.19
C ILE A 12 12.79 -9.02 9.46
N THR A 13 14.10 -9.23 9.32
CA THR A 13 15.09 -9.05 10.39
C THR A 13 15.43 -7.57 10.60
N TYR A 14 16.10 -7.26 11.70
CA TYR A 14 16.51 -5.89 12.02
C TYR A 14 17.48 -5.29 10.98
N GLU A 15 18.42 -6.07 10.42
CA GLU A 15 19.31 -5.54 9.36
C GLU A 15 18.53 -5.21 8.09
N ILE A 16 17.57 -6.06 7.73
CA ILE A 16 16.68 -5.85 6.58
C ILE A 16 15.84 -4.58 6.79
N LEU A 17 15.31 -4.36 7.99
CA LEU A 17 14.58 -3.12 8.33
C LEU A 17 15.42 -1.87 8.12
N THR A 18 16.68 -1.91 8.53
CA THR A 18 17.61 -0.78 8.44
C THR A 18 17.89 -0.44 6.97
N GLU A 19 18.12 -1.45 6.13
CA GLU A 19 18.33 -1.24 4.70
C GLU A 19 17.07 -0.77 3.98
N ILE A 20 15.88 -1.29 4.34
CA ILE A 20 14.61 -0.80 3.80
C ILE A 20 14.37 0.67 4.16
N LYS A 21 14.66 1.08 5.40
CA LYS A 21 14.57 2.49 5.82
C LYS A 21 15.49 3.37 4.97
N ARG A 22 16.72 2.92 4.70
CA ARG A 22 17.69 3.64 3.86
C ARG A 22 17.23 3.75 2.40
N LEU A 23 16.64 2.70 1.85
CA LEU A 23 16.15 2.65 0.46
C LEU A 23 14.80 3.36 0.25
N GLY A 24 14.09 3.73 1.32
CA GLY A 24 12.81 4.41 1.24
C GLY A 24 11.66 3.47 0.85
N ARG A 25 10.58 3.98 0.28
CA ARG A 25 9.42 3.16 -0.15
C ARG A 25 9.31 3.10 -1.67
N PRO A 26 8.88 1.97 -2.26
CA PRO A 26 8.73 1.88 -3.70
C PRO A 26 7.52 2.72 -4.17
N ILE A 27 7.79 3.68 -5.06
CA ILE A 27 6.80 4.61 -5.64
C ILE A 27 6.72 4.48 -7.17
N PRO A 28 6.44 3.28 -7.70
CA PRO A 28 6.40 3.08 -9.15
C PRO A 28 5.19 3.77 -9.78
N ASN A 29 5.29 4.12 -11.06
CA ASN A 29 4.10 4.46 -11.83
C ASN A 29 3.28 3.19 -12.12
N LEU A 30 1.98 3.22 -11.85
CA LEU A 30 1.10 2.05 -11.98
C LEU A 30 -0.01 2.31 -13.00
N SER A 31 -0.30 1.32 -13.83
CA SER A 31 -1.38 1.38 -14.82
C SER A 31 -2.67 0.81 -14.25
N ILE A 32 -3.14 1.36 -13.12
CA ILE A 32 -4.41 0.94 -12.51
C ILE A 32 -5.53 1.83 -13.07
N SER A 33 -6.47 1.22 -13.76
CA SER A 33 -7.72 1.86 -14.19
C SER A 33 -8.90 1.04 -13.68
N LYS A 34 -9.91 1.71 -13.16
CA LYS A 34 -11.15 1.07 -12.73
C LYS A 34 -12.34 1.87 -13.23
N THR A 35 -13.27 1.18 -13.88
CA THR A 35 -14.55 1.74 -14.30
C THR A 35 -15.64 1.21 -13.38
N ASP A 36 -16.29 2.10 -12.65
CA ASP A 36 -17.46 1.80 -11.85
C ASP A 36 -18.73 2.17 -12.65
N VAL A 37 -19.63 1.21 -12.85
CA VAL A 37 -20.91 1.44 -13.53
C VAL A 37 -21.88 2.04 -12.52
N GLY A 38 -22.31 3.27 -12.76
CA GLY A 38 -23.34 3.95 -11.97
C GLY A 38 -24.72 3.82 -12.60
N LYS A 39 -25.77 4.15 -11.83
CA LYS A 39 -27.16 4.08 -12.30
C LYS A 39 -27.45 4.99 -13.51
N SER A 40 -26.76 6.12 -13.63
CA SER A 40 -26.97 7.11 -14.70
C SER A 40 -25.73 7.40 -15.55
N ARG A 41 -24.53 7.10 -15.05
CA ARG A 41 -23.28 7.29 -15.79
C ARG A 41 -22.19 6.37 -15.25
N ASN A 42 -21.23 6.06 -16.11
CA ASN A 42 -20.03 5.32 -15.77
C ASN A 42 -18.95 6.28 -15.24
N TYR A 43 -18.22 5.82 -14.23
CA TYR A 43 -17.12 6.57 -13.62
C TYR A 43 -15.82 5.81 -13.81
N SER A 44 -14.92 6.36 -14.62
CA SER A 44 -13.57 5.83 -14.76
C SER A 44 -12.63 6.55 -13.80
N ARG A 45 -11.85 5.79 -13.04
CA ARG A 45 -10.80 6.28 -12.14
C ARG A 45 -9.47 5.66 -12.56
N ASN A 46 -8.51 6.52 -12.83
CA ASN A 46 -7.14 6.12 -13.11
C ASN A 46 -6.25 6.42 -11.92
N PHE A 47 -5.21 5.62 -11.76
CA PHE A 47 -4.17 5.89 -10.79
C PHE A 47 -3.44 7.19 -11.13
N ASN A 48 -3.10 7.94 -10.09
CA ASN A 48 -2.31 9.15 -10.17
C ASN A 48 -1.21 9.06 -9.12
N SER A 49 0.05 9.21 -9.56
CA SER A 49 1.24 9.09 -8.71
C SER A 49 1.30 10.08 -7.55
N SER A 50 0.60 11.23 -7.65
CA SER A 50 0.48 12.21 -6.54
C SER A 50 -0.11 11.61 -5.26
N VAL A 51 -0.79 10.45 -5.35
CA VAL A 51 -1.26 9.73 -4.18
C VAL A 51 -0.12 9.29 -3.25
N TYR A 52 1.09 9.07 -3.76
CA TYR A 52 2.26 8.75 -2.94
C TYR A 52 2.78 9.95 -2.13
N ASP A 53 2.54 11.15 -2.63
CA ASP A 53 2.86 12.38 -1.89
C ASP A 53 1.82 12.69 -0.84
N ARG A 54 0.56 12.51 -1.19
CA ARG A 54 -0.54 12.66 -0.25
C ARG A 54 -0.47 11.65 0.90
N PHE A 55 -0.05 10.43 0.63
CA PHE A 55 0.00 9.35 1.60
C PHE A 55 1.41 8.74 1.68
N LYS A 56 2.22 9.28 2.58
CA LYS A 56 3.64 8.88 2.72
C LYS A 56 3.84 7.44 3.23
N TRP A 57 2.78 6.76 3.65
CA TRP A 57 2.80 5.34 4.02
C TRP A 57 2.38 4.40 2.88
N LEU A 58 1.93 4.93 1.74
CA LEU A 58 1.55 4.14 0.56
C LEU A 58 2.77 3.83 -0.31
N CYS A 59 2.78 2.62 -0.86
CA CYS A 59 3.75 2.16 -1.85
C CYS A 59 3.05 1.34 -2.95
N GLY A 60 3.75 1.13 -4.07
CA GLY A 60 3.23 0.41 -5.22
C GLY A 60 3.98 -0.87 -5.55
N CYS A 61 3.28 -1.82 -6.16
CA CYS A 61 3.86 -3.02 -6.76
C CYS A 61 3.51 -3.07 -8.25
N PRO A 62 4.48 -2.91 -9.17
CA PRO A 62 4.21 -3.00 -10.61
C PRO A 62 3.75 -4.39 -11.02
N LYS A 63 4.40 -5.44 -10.48
CA LYS A 63 4.11 -6.85 -10.78
C LYS A 63 2.66 -7.23 -10.48
N ARG A 64 2.13 -6.76 -9.34
CA ARG A 64 0.74 -7.00 -8.93
C ARG A 64 -0.21 -5.91 -9.42
N ASN A 65 0.30 -4.86 -10.05
CA ASN A 65 -0.40 -3.63 -10.44
C ASN A 65 -1.35 -3.11 -9.34
N LYS A 66 -0.83 -2.96 -8.12
CA LYS A 66 -1.61 -2.67 -6.91
C LYS A 66 -0.87 -1.78 -5.92
N LEU A 67 -1.66 -1.15 -5.04
CA LEU A 67 -1.15 -0.33 -3.94
C LEU A 67 -1.14 -1.08 -2.61
N PHE A 68 -0.15 -0.80 -1.78
CA PHE A 68 0.10 -1.46 -0.50
C PHE A 68 0.47 -0.45 0.58
N CYS A 69 0.21 -0.81 1.84
CA CYS A 69 0.72 -0.03 2.97
C CYS A 69 2.16 -0.45 3.25
N PHE A 70 3.10 0.47 3.07
CA PHE A 70 4.52 0.22 3.27
C PHE A 70 4.83 -0.17 4.71
N ILE A 71 4.25 0.54 5.67
CA ILE A 71 4.46 0.24 7.10
C ILE A 71 3.92 -1.15 7.45
N CYS A 72 2.77 -1.56 6.91
CA CYS A 72 2.24 -2.91 7.12
C CYS A 72 3.14 -3.99 6.51
N LEU A 73 3.75 -3.73 5.34
CA LEU A 73 4.72 -4.66 4.74
C LEU A 73 5.98 -4.80 5.61
N VAL A 74 6.41 -3.72 6.25
CA VAL A 74 7.65 -3.66 7.03
C VAL A 74 7.49 -4.17 8.46
N ILE A 75 6.37 -3.85 9.12
CA ILE A 75 6.15 -4.11 10.56
C ILE A 75 5.04 -5.14 10.78
N GLY A 76 4.07 -5.24 9.87
CA GLY A 76 2.83 -5.98 10.10
C GLY A 76 2.89 -7.49 9.84
N GLY A 77 3.97 -8.00 9.23
CA GLY A 77 4.09 -9.40 8.83
C GLY A 77 3.00 -9.87 7.83
N ASN A 78 2.92 -11.18 7.61
CA ASN A 78 2.09 -11.81 6.57
C ASN A 78 0.59 -11.93 6.92
N ARG A 79 -0.01 -10.95 7.61
CA ARG A 79 -1.34 -11.12 8.22
C ARG A 79 -2.41 -10.08 7.88
N SER A 80 -2.27 -9.32 6.79
CA SER A 80 -3.33 -8.38 6.38
C SER A 80 -3.63 -8.40 4.88
N ALA A 81 -4.86 -8.02 4.52
CA ALA A 81 -5.24 -7.78 3.13
C ALA A 81 -4.33 -6.75 2.43
N TRP A 82 -3.63 -5.91 3.20
CA TRP A 82 -2.70 -4.88 2.75
C TRP A 82 -1.26 -5.34 2.58
N THR A 83 -0.93 -6.57 2.97
CA THR A 83 0.39 -7.20 2.72
C THR A 83 0.29 -8.29 1.65
N GLN A 84 -0.81 -9.03 1.59
CA GLN A 84 -1.00 -10.09 0.59
C GLN A 84 -1.78 -9.63 -0.65
N ALA A 85 -2.99 -9.12 -0.47
CA ALA A 85 -3.92 -8.88 -1.58
C ALA A 85 -3.69 -7.54 -2.29
N GLY A 86 -3.21 -6.52 -1.56
CA GLY A 86 -3.12 -5.14 -2.02
C GLY A 86 -4.49 -4.50 -2.22
N CYS A 87 -4.55 -3.19 -2.40
CA CYS A 87 -5.80 -2.48 -2.60
C CYS A 87 -6.04 -2.07 -4.05
N VAL A 88 -7.26 -2.38 -4.52
CA VAL A 88 -7.85 -1.93 -5.78
C VAL A 88 -9.16 -1.22 -5.41
N GLY A 89 -9.26 0.06 -5.74
CA GLY A 89 -10.22 1.01 -5.15
C GLY A 89 -11.66 0.51 -4.97
N LYS A 90 -12.07 0.31 -3.70
CA LYS A 90 -13.45 0.49 -3.24
C LYS A 90 -13.50 1.73 -2.37
N GLY A 91 -14.28 2.74 -2.77
CA GLY A 91 -14.32 4.09 -2.20
C GLY A 91 -14.77 4.26 -0.73
N ARG A 92 -14.73 3.21 0.10
CA ARG A 92 -15.03 3.27 1.55
C ARG A 92 -13.80 3.08 2.45
N HIS A 93 -12.60 3.13 1.89
CA HIS A 93 -11.39 2.78 2.65
C HIS A 93 -10.72 3.96 3.36
N LYS A 94 -10.97 5.24 3.04
CA LYS A 94 -10.26 6.37 3.68
C LYS A 94 -10.43 6.41 5.22
N ALA A 95 -11.65 6.23 5.73
CA ALA A 95 -11.89 6.21 7.18
C ALA A 95 -11.26 4.97 7.85
N LYS A 96 -11.33 3.80 7.20
CA LYS A 96 -10.64 2.58 7.67
C LYS A 96 -9.12 2.69 7.59
N LEU A 97 -8.60 3.44 6.61
CA LEU A 97 -7.17 3.72 6.39
C LEU A 97 -6.62 4.61 7.50
N ASP A 98 -7.31 5.72 7.80
CA ASP A 98 -6.94 6.60 8.90
C ASP A 98 -7.06 5.88 10.25
N SER A 99 -8.10 5.05 10.45
CA SER A 99 -8.22 4.21 11.66
C SER A 99 -7.13 3.16 11.79
N ALA A 100 -6.84 2.37 10.74
CA ALA A 100 -5.82 1.31 10.80
C ALA A 100 -4.41 1.88 11.00
N TYR A 101 -4.11 3.02 10.38
CA TYR A 101 -2.86 3.75 10.62
C TYR A 101 -2.76 4.26 12.06
N ARG A 102 -3.82 4.92 12.56
CA ARG A 102 -3.88 5.41 13.95
C ARG A 102 -3.77 4.29 14.97
N GLU A 103 -4.41 3.15 14.72
CA GLU A 103 -4.35 1.98 15.60
C GLU A 103 -2.97 1.34 15.60
N ASN A 104 -2.29 1.27 14.44
CA ASN A 104 -0.93 0.78 14.35
C ASN A 104 0.06 1.69 15.11
N ILE A 105 -0.09 3.01 15.02
CA ILE A 105 0.70 3.96 15.83
C ILE A 105 0.46 3.73 17.33
N ARG A 106 -0.80 3.57 17.77
CA ARG A 106 -1.13 3.34 19.20
C ARG A 106 -0.61 2.02 19.77
N ARG A 107 -0.43 0.98 18.95
CA ARG A 107 0.04 -0.33 19.43
C ARG A 107 1.57 -0.45 19.52
N ASN A 108 2.29 0.48 18.89
CA ASN A 108 3.75 0.44 18.77
C ASN A 108 4.45 1.66 19.38
N ASN A 109 3.69 2.52 20.08
CA ASN A 109 4.14 3.55 21.02
C ASN A 109 3.56 3.20 22.40
#